data_AF-A0A972A1U5-F1
#
_entry.id   AF-A0A972A1U5-F1
#
_cell.length_a   1.000
_cell.length_b   1.000
_cell.length_c   1.000
_cell.angle_alpha   90.00
_cell.angle_beta   90.00
_cell.angle_gamma   90.00
#
_symmetry.space_group_name_H-M   'P 1'
#
loop_
_entity.id
_entity.type
_entity.pdbx_description
1 polymer ?
#
loop_
_entity_poly.entity_id
_entity_poly.type
_entity_poly.pdbx_seq_one_letter_code
_entity_poly.pdbx_strand_id
1 'polypeptide(L)'
;MLLSILWQAEIEFLEILYPLDKMLSYDDRFKNAKNDIWQHTINNDDWNTGWVFDDDRFELLKGSDNVILDFLCAVFHPEHRYEKGYWKEYLDKINDSLRKDGYELYESEKISGRFVYSWRKITDAEATSGKFIPFSVRKKDEIEKKAILLSIPKKARREVVELFNRYDESINRTNETGWNYSINTKEAVIEDLREHYLPMSFDATGKYSETNNIEEFVKNNLPYCVFDAIELFNQHNQKNNFADELNILLERNGFSYRLLGGKIELSQPAVQTKEIIREYGLKELISQATLYNRSSSVTDKQIAVEKLWDAFERLKTYYPNLNKQKSANKIVCEMSNENETYKTLFNEEFAKLTRIGNEYRIRHHETDKIDIIDRNYYDYFFQRCFALVDLALKYLN
;
A
#
# COMPACT_ATOMS: atom_id res chain seq x y z
N MET A 1 4.91 3.50 -25.80
CA MET A 1 6.06 2.64 -25.40
C MET A 1 5.83 1.97 -24.05
N LEU A 2 5.30 2.64 -23.02
CA LEU A 2 5.01 1.96 -21.75
C LEU A 2 3.97 0.83 -21.89
N LEU A 3 2.87 1.08 -22.60
CA LEU A 3 1.80 0.10 -22.79
C LEU A 3 2.16 -1.04 -23.76
N SER A 4 3.31 -0.99 -24.43
CA SER A 4 3.75 -2.11 -25.27
C SER A 4 4.28 -3.31 -24.46
N ILE A 5 4.39 -3.18 -23.13
CA ILE A 5 4.69 -4.33 -22.24
C ILE A 5 3.44 -5.15 -21.92
N LEU A 6 2.26 -4.63 -22.29
CA LEU A 6 1.00 -5.32 -22.09
C LEU A 6 0.85 -6.48 -23.06
N TRP A 7 0.28 -7.61 -22.62
CA TRP A 7 -0.07 -8.72 -23.52
C TRP A 7 -1.54 -8.68 -23.98
N GLN A 8 -2.32 -7.75 -23.44
CA GLN A 8 -3.71 -7.49 -23.80
C GLN A 8 -3.83 -6.17 -24.59
N ALA A 9 -4.91 -6.00 -25.36
CA ALA A 9 -5.18 -4.78 -26.10
C ALA A 9 -5.34 -3.56 -25.16
N GLU A 10 -4.86 -2.39 -25.60
CA GLU A 10 -4.83 -1.15 -24.80
C GLU A 10 -6.22 -0.76 -24.25
N ILE A 11 -7.29 -0.92 -25.04
CA ILE A 11 -8.66 -0.64 -24.61
C ILE A 11 -9.10 -1.56 -23.47
N GLU A 12 -8.86 -2.86 -23.61
CA GLU A 12 -9.27 -3.84 -22.60
C GLU A 12 -8.51 -3.61 -21.28
N PHE A 13 -7.25 -3.18 -21.34
CA PHE A 13 -6.50 -2.75 -20.16
C PHE A 13 -7.12 -1.50 -19.52
N LEU A 14 -7.47 -0.49 -20.31
CA LEU A 14 -8.08 0.74 -19.78
C LEU A 14 -9.45 0.49 -19.12
N GLU A 15 -10.23 -0.49 -19.61
CA GLU A 15 -11.50 -0.87 -18.98
C GLU A 15 -11.37 -1.41 -17.56
N ILE A 16 -10.18 -1.88 -17.18
CA ILE A 16 -9.88 -2.34 -15.82
C ILE A 16 -9.81 -1.16 -14.85
N LEU A 17 -9.38 0.00 -15.34
CA LEU A 17 -9.12 1.21 -14.56
C LEU A 17 -10.14 2.31 -14.77
N TYR A 18 -10.92 2.23 -15.84
CA TYR A 18 -11.80 3.32 -16.24
C TYR A 18 -13.10 2.74 -16.78
N PRO A 19 -14.26 3.24 -16.33
CA PRO A 19 -15.55 2.81 -16.86
C PRO A 19 -15.79 3.48 -18.23
N LEU A 20 -15.03 3.09 -19.25
CA LEU A 20 -15.02 3.72 -20.58
C LEU A 20 -16.42 3.82 -21.21
N ASP A 21 -17.29 2.86 -20.92
CA ASP A 21 -18.68 2.84 -21.39
C ASP A 21 -19.57 3.94 -20.79
N LYS A 22 -19.15 4.53 -19.67
CA LYS A 22 -19.84 5.61 -18.95
C LYS A 22 -19.14 6.96 -19.07
N MET A 23 -17.92 6.98 -19.61
CA MET A 23 -17.16 8.21 -19.80
C MET A 23 -17.61 8.93 -21.07
N LEU A 24 -17.52 10.26 -21.04
CA LEU A 24 -17.88 11.09 -22.19
C LEU A 24 -16.93 10.84 -23.36
N SER A 25 -17.49 10.82 -24.56
CA SER A 25 -16.71 10.89 -25.80
C SER A 25 -16.19 12.32 -26.00
N TYR A 26 -15.00 12.47 -26.57
CA TYR A 26 -14.51 13.76 -27.06
C TYR A 26 -14.88 14.00 -28.53
N ASP A 27 -15.34 12.96 -29.20
CA ASP A 27 -15.98 13.03 -30.51
C ASP A 27 -17.49 12.83 -30.35
N ASP A 28 -18.26 13.87 -30.64
CA ASP A 28 -19.73 13.89 -30.48
C ASP A 28 -20.47 12.87 -31.36
N ARG A 29 -19.80 12.28 -32.36
CA ARG A 29 -20.32 11.20 -33.20
C ARG A 29 -20.45 9.88 -32.43
N PHE A 30 -19.74 9.72 -31.32
CA PHE A 30 -19.72 8.49 -30.52
C PHE A 30 -20.39 8.67 -29.15
N LYS A 31 -21.04 7.60 -28.70
CA LYS A 31 -21.87 7.61 -27.49
C LYS A 31 -21.06 7.74 -26.19
N ASN A 32 -19.86 7.16 -26.16
CA ASN A 32 -19.01 7.09 -24.97
C ASN A 32 -17.53 7.01 -25.36
N ALA A 33 -16.65 7.13 -24.38
CA ALA A 33 -15.20 7.07 -24.58
C ALA A 33 -14.76 5.74 -25.20
N LYS A 34 -15.38 4.60 -24.85
CA LYS A 34 -15.02 3.30 -25.43
C LYS A 34 -15.17 3.28 -26.95
N ASN A 35 -16.32 3.72 -27.46
CA ASN A 35 -16.59 3.76 -28.90
C ASN A 35 -15.66 4.73 -29.64
N ASP A 36 -15.41 5.88 -29.02
CA ASP A 36 -14.48 6.92 -29.51
C ASP A 36 -13.05 6.40 -29.64
N ILE A 37 -12.51 5.90 -28.53
CA ILE A 37 -11.15 5.34 -28.47
C ILE A 37 -11.02 4.17 -29.45
N TRP A 38 -11.99 3.24 -29.49
CA TRP A 38 -11.95 2.12 -30.43
C TRP A 38 -11.93 2.59 -31.89
N GLN A 39 -12.76 3.58 -32.24
CA GLN A 39 -12.79 4.10 -33.59
C GLN A 39 -11.42 4.66 -34.00
N HIS A 40 -10.79 5.42 -33.12
CA HIS A 40 -9.56 6.13 -33.46
C HIS A 40 -8.30 5.28 -33.33
N THR A 41 -8.22 4.42 -32.32
CA THR A 41 -7.02 3.60 -32.05
C THR A 41 -6.99 2.26 -32.77
N ILE A 42 -8.14 1.74 -33.23
CA ILE A 42 -8.22 0.42 -33.89
C ILE A 42 -8.78 0.50 -35.30
N ASN A 43 -9.91 1.20 -35.50
CA ASN A 43 -10.56 1.22 -36.81
C ASN A 43 -9.85 2.18 -37.79
N ASN A 44 -9.45 3.36 -37.32
CA ASN A 44 -8.77 4.37 -38.13
C ASN A 44 -7.24 4.33 -37.99
N ASP A 45 -6.73 3.97 -36.80
CA ASP A 45 -5.31 4.08 -36.42
C ASP A 45 -4.74 5.49 -36.66
N ASP A 46 -5.50 6.52 -36.21
CA ASP A 46 -5.20 7.93 -36.46
C ASP A 46 -4.77 8.71 -35.20
N TRP A 47 -4.62 8.03 -34.06
CA TRP A 47 -4.09 8.59 -32.82
C TRP A 47 -2.62 8.24 -32.61
N ASN A 48 -1.87 9.17 -32.01
CA ASN A 48 -0.46 8.95 -31.70
C ASN A 48 -0.26 7.88 -30.63
N THR A 49 0.86 7.18 -30.69
CA THR A 49 1.29 6.29 -29.59
C THR A 49 1.40 7.06 -28.28
N GLY A 50 0.74 6.58 -27.23
CA GLY A 50 0.75 7.23 -25.91
C GLY A 50 -0.32 8.30 -25.74
N TRP A 51 -1.30 8.41 -26.65
CA TRP A 51 -2.45 9.32 -26.58
C TRP A 51 -3.13 9.36 -25.19
N VAL A 52 -3.15 8.24 -24.46
CA VAL A 52 -3.78 8.14 -23.13
C VAL A 52 -3.19 9.13 -22.12
N PHE A 53 -1.90 9.49 -22.26
CA PHE A 53 -1.27 10.46 -21.36
C PHE A 53 -1.73 11.89 -21.64
N ASP A 54 -2.09 12.20 -22.89
CA ASP A 54 -2.57 13.52 -23.31
C ASP A 54 -4.10 13.67 -23.20
N ASP A 55 -4.81 12.57 -22.97
CA ASP A 55 -6.26 12.54 -22.85
C ASP A 55 -6.72 12.86 -21.42
N ASP A 56 -7.28 14.07 -21.26
CA ASP A 56 -7.74 14.61 -19.98
C ASP A 56 -8.79 13.75 -19.27
N ARG A 57 -9.48 12.84 -19.97
CA ARG A 57 -10.46 11.93 -19.35
C ARG A 57 -9.83 10.96 -18.35
N PHE A 58 -8.53 10.68 -18.48
CA PHE A 58 -7.79 9.76 -17.62
C PHE A 58 -7.02 10.45 -16.50
N GLU A 59 -6.91 11.78 -16.55
CA GLU A 59 -6.27 12.60 -15.53
C GLU A 59 -4.80 12.21 -15.22
N LEU A 60 -4.11 11.49 -16.12
CA LEU A 60 -2.75 10.99 -15.88
C LEU A 60 -1.70 12.12 -15.73
N LEU A 61 -1.89 13.24 -16.44
CA LEU A 61 -1.00 14.41 -16.35
C LEU A 61 -1.56 15.57 -15.51
N LYS A 62 -2.89 15.65 -15.36
CA LYS A 62 -3.58 16.79 -14.72
C LYS A 62 -4.28 16.43 -13.40
N GLY A 63 -4.38 15.15 -13.08
CA GLY A 63 -4.94 14.64 -11.84
C GLY A 63 -3.94 14.66 -10.70
N SER A 64 -4.33 14.05 -9.59
CA SER A 64 -3.47 13.86 -8.42
C SER A 64 -2.49 12.70 -8.62
N ASP A 65 -1.36 12.73 -7.91
CA ASP A 65 -0.29 11.72 -8.01
C ASP A 65 -0.80 10.27 -7.90
N ASN A 66 -1.82 10.02 -7.07
CA ASN A 66 -2.38 8.67 -6.92
C ASN A 66 -2.95 8.11 -8.22
N VAL A 67 -3.48 8.96 -9.12
CA VAL A 67 -4.04 8.51 -10.41
C VAL A 67 -2.94 7.87 -11.27
N ILE A 68 -1.81 8.57 -11.45
CA ILE A 68 -0.69 8.03 -12.22
C ILE A 68 -0.01 6.86 -11.50
N LEU A 69 0.12 6.91 -10.16
CA LEU A 69 0.73 5.83 -9.39
C LEU A 69 -0.10 4.54 -9.43
N ASP A 70 -1.43 4.64 -9.28
CA ASP A 70 -2.35 3.50 -9.40
C ASP A 70 -2.37 2.95 -10.82
N PHE A 71 -2.34 3.82 -11.83
CA PHE A 71 -2.21 3.42 -13.23
C PHE A 71 -0.91 2.64 -13.48
N LEU A 72 0.23 3.12 -12.95
CA LEU A 72 1.51 2.42 -13.07
C LEU A 72 1.50 1.06 -12.35
N CYS A 73 0.88 0.96 -11.17
CA CYS A 73 0.70 -0.32 -10.49
C CYS A 73 -0.10 -1.32 -11.34
N ALA A 74 -1.13 -0.85 -12.04
CA ALA A 74 -1.92 -1.68 -12.95
C ALA A 74 -1.13 -2.08 -14.21
N VAL A 75 -0.37 -1.17 -14.81
CA VAL A 75 0.54 -1.49 -15.94
C VAL A 75 1.49 -2.62 -15.56
N PHE A 76 2.03 -2.59 -14.33
CA PHE A 76 2.92 -3.63 -13.82
C PHE A 76 2.18 -4.75 -13.10
N HIS A 77 0.86 -4.87 -13.19
CA HIS A 77 0.15 -6.00 -12.61
C HIS A 77 0.54 -7.29 -13.35
N PRO A 78 0.76 -8.43 -12.67
CA PRO A 78 1.20 -9.67 -13.31
C PRO A 78 0.19 -10.21 -14.34
N GLU A 79 -1.09 -9.84 -14.22
CA GLU A 79 -2.11 -10.21 -15.22
C GLU A 79 -2.06 -9.37 -16.48
N HIS A 80 -1.27 -8.29 -16.55
CA HIS A 80 -1.26 -7.38 -17.69
C HIS A 80 0.09 -7.29 -18.37
N ARG A 81 1.19 -7.64 -17.69
CA ARG A 81 2.55 -7.62 -18.28
C ARG A 81 2.97 -8.97 -18.87
N TYR A 82 3.77 -8.94 -19.94
CA TYR A 82 4.43 -10.14 -20.46
C TYR A 82 5.68 -10.49 -19.64
N GLU A 83 5.62 -11.57 -18.84
CA GLU A 83 6.67 -11.88 -17.85
C GLU A 83 8.06 -12.15 -18.47
N LYS A 84 8.12 -12.63 -19.72
CA LYS A 84 9.38 -12.84 -20.47
C LYS A 84 9.83 -11.61 -21.26
N GLY A 85 9.11 -10.50 -21.17
CA GLY A 85 9.45 -9.23 -21.83
C GLY A 85 10.36 -8.34 -20.99
N TYR A 86 10.56 -7.11 -21.45
CA TYR A 86 11.45 -6.12 -20.85
C TYR A 86 10.79 -5.30 -19.73
N TRP A 87 9.68 -5.77 -19.14
CA TRP A 87 8.88 -4.99 -18.19
C TRP A 87 9.67 -4.55 -16.95
N LYS A 88 10.66 -5.35 -16.50
CA LYS A 88 11.52 -5.00 -15.37
C LYS A 88 12.37 -3.76 -15.66
N GLU A 89 12.91 -3.65 -16.87
CA GLU A 89 13.71 -2.48 -17.27
C GLU A 89 12.87 -1.20 -17.32
N TYR A 90 11.59 -1.32 -17.71
CA TYR A 90 10.65 -0.20 -17.64
C TYR A 90 10.30 0.15 -16.20
N LEU A 91 10.06 -0.86 -15.36
CA LEU A 91 9.81 -0.66 -13.94
C LEU A 91 10.97 0.07 -13.28
N ASP A 92 12.20 -0.37 -13.51
CA ASP A 92 13.40 0.24 -12.93
C ASP A 92 13.53 1.71 -13.35
N LYS A 93 13.40 2.02 -14.65
CA LYS A 93 13.46 3.41 -15.16
C LYS A 93 12.34 4.30 -14.61
N ILE A 94 11.14 3.74 -14.47
CA ILE A 94 10.00 4.46 -13.89
C ILE A 94 10.27 4.72 -12.40
N ASN A 95 10.74 3.71 -11.68
CA ASN A 95 11.03 3.86 -10.26
C ASN A 95 12.17 4.85 -10.01
N ASP A 96 13.22 4.87 -10.85
CA ASP A 96 14.28 5.89 -10.81
C ASP A 96 13.76 7.32 -10.98
N SER A 97 12.66 7.48 -11.73
CA SER A 97 12.00 8.78 -11.91
C SER A 97 11.12 9.10 -10.70
N LEU A 98 10.23 8.18 -10.31
CA LEU A 98 9.34 8.34 -9.16
C LEU A 98 10.08 8.64 -7.85
N ARG A 99 11.26 8.03 -7.66
CA ARG A 99 12.08 8.26 -6.47
C ARG A 99 12.53 9.71 -6.34
N LYS A 100 12.73 10.43 -7.45
CA LYS A 100 13.05 11.87 -7.43
C LYS A 100 11.86 12.71 -6.97
N ASP A 101 10.65 12.19 -7.19
CA ASP A 101 9.39 12.81 -6.80
C ASP A 101 8.89 12.31 -5.42
N GLY A 102 9.70 11.51 -4.71
CA GLY A 102 9.38 11.04 -3.36
C GLY A 102 8.47 9.81 -3.31
N TYR A 103 8.37 9.04 -4.40
CA TYR A 103 7.58 7.81 -4.46
C TYR A 103 8.41 6.61 -4.91
N GLU A 104 7.94 5.40 -4.59
CA GLU A 104 8.45 4.19 -5.22
C GLU A 104 7.35 3.15 -5.42
N LEU A 105 7.47 2.39 -6.51
CA LEU A 105 6.75 1.14 -6.70
C LEU A 105 7.50 0.02 -5.99
N TYR A 106 6.78 -0.77 -5.21
CA TYR A 106 7.35 -1.83 -4.38
C TYR A 106 6.53 -3.11 -4.48
N GLU A 107 7.22 -4.23 -4.29
CA GLU A 107 6.61 -5.56 -4.24
C GLU A 107 5.73 -5.68 -2.99
N SER A 108 4.42 -5.66 -3.21
CA SER A 108 3.41 -5.66 -2.13
C SER A 108 2.86 -7.05 -1.85
N GLU A 109 2.65 -7.85 -2.90
CA GLU A 109 2.04 -9.18 -2.82
C GLU A 109 2.58 -10.10 -3.93
N LYS A 110 2.16 -11.37 -3.93
CA LYS A 110 2.45 -12.35 -4.98
C LYS A 110 1.17 -13.07 -5.40
N ILE A 111 0.93 -13.15 -6.70
CA ILE A 111 -0.14 -13.96 -7.31
C ILE A 111 0.52 -15.03 -8.19
N SER A 112 0.31 -16.30 -7.85
CA SER A 112 0.90 -17.45 -8.57
C SER A 112 2.41 -17.32 -8.77
N GLY A 113 3.13 -16.87 -7.73
CA GLY A 113 4.58 -16.66 -7.75
C GLY A 113 5.05 -15.39 -8.45
N ARG A 114 4.14 -14.56 -9.00
CA ARG A 114 4.47 -13.29 -9.67
C ARG A 114 4.17 -12.10 -8.78
N PHE A 115 5.10 -11.17 -8.69
CA PHE A 115 4.96 -9.98 -7.85
C PHE A 115 3.84 -9.04 -8.32
N VAL A 116 3.08 -8.52 -7.36
CA VAL A 116 2.13 -7.42 -7.51
C VAL A 116 2.74 -6.17 -6.90
N TYR A 117 2.71 -5.08 -7.64
CA TYR A 117 3.30 -3.80 -7.22
C TYR A 117 2.24 -2.88 -6.64
N SER A 118 2.59 -2.22 -5.55
CA SER A 118 1.90 -1.06 -4.98
C SER A 118 2.86 0.11 -4.96
N TRP A 119 2.38 1.30 -4.64
CA TRP A 119 3.24 2.46 -4.43
C TRP A 119 3.27 2.92 -2.98
N ARG A 120 4.35 3.57 -2.57
CA ARG A 120 4.48 4.25 -1.26
C ARG A 120 5.30 5.53 -1.39
N LYS A 121 5.10 6.45 -0.45
CA LYS A 121 5.99 7.60 -0.26
C LYS A 121 7.32 7.14 0.35
N ILE A 122 8.43 7.71 -0.10
CA ILE A 122 9.75 7.58 0.51
C ILE A 122 10.12 8.89 1.20
N THR A 123 11.10 8.84 2.10
CA THR A 123 11.59 10.06 2.78
C THR A 123 12.42 10.91 1.83
N ASP A 124 12.46 12.23 2.05
CA ASP A 124 13.32 13.14 1.27
C ASP A 124 14.81 12.72 1.30
N ALA A 125 15.24 12.15 2.42
CA ALA A 125 16.58 11.61 2.59
C ALA A 125 16.83 10.40 1.68
N GLU A 126 15.86 9.49 1.52
CA GLU A 126 15.94 8.36 0.59
C GLU A 126 15.92 8.82 -0.87
N ALA A 127 15.10 9.82 -1.20
CA ALA A 127 15.02 10.41 -2.53
C ALA A 127 16.34 11.09 -2.93
N THR A 128 16.92 11.88 -2.01
CA THR A 128 18.14 12.66 -2.28
C THR A 128 19.41 11.82 -2.29
N SER A 129 19.55 10.87 -1.36
CA SER A 129 20.77 10.07 -1.25
C SER A 129 20.81 8.88 -2.21
N GLY A 130 19.63 8.42 -2.68
CA GLY A 130 19.50 7.14 -3.38
C GLY A 130 19.81 5.92 -2.50
N LYS A 131 20.10 6.11 -1.21
CA LYS A 131 20.44 5.04 -0.27
C LYS A 131 19.19 4.48 0.40
N PHE A 132 19.29 3.22 0.81
CA PHE A 132 18.33 2.61 1.72
C PHE A 132 18.42 3.28 3.10
N ILE A 133 17.28 3.57 3.73
CA ILE A 133 17.24 4.11 5.10
C ILE A 133 16.45 3.13 6.00
N PRO A 134 17.05 2.62 7.09
CA PRO A 134 16.38 1.67 7.99
C PRO A 134 15.18 2.24 8.75
N PHE A 135 14.29 1.36 9.18
CA PHE A 135 13.03 1.64 9.86
C PHE A 135 13.14 2.69 10.97
N SER A 136 14.04 2.51 11.94
CA SER A 136 14.17 3.39 13.09
C SER A 136 14.63 4.80 12.71
N VAL A 137 15.38 4.92 11.62
CA VAL A 137 15.83 6.19 11.07
C VAL A 137 14.69 6.86 10.29
N ARG A 138 13.98 6.12 9.43
CA ARG A 138 12.80 6.62 8.70
C ARG A 138 11.66 7.05 9.62
N LYS A 139 11.48 6.35 10.74
CA LYS A 139 10.38 6.54 11.70
C LYS A 139 10.79 7.25 12.98
N LYS A 140 11.96 7.90 13.00
CA LYS A 140 12.54 8.54 14.19
C LYS A 140 11.53 9.43 14.93
N ASP A 141 10.90 10.36 14.23
CA ASP A 141 9.90 11.27 14.79
C ASP A 141 8.72 10.53 15.44
N GLU A 142 8.20 9.50 14.79
CA GLU A 142 7.06 8.71 15.26
C GLU A 142 7.45 7.86 16.50
N ILE A 143 8.68 7.37 16.54
CA ILE A 143 9.25 6.62 17.68
C ILE A 143 9.47 7.55 18.88
N GLU A 144 10.09 8.71 18.69
CA GLU A 144 10.36 9.69 19.75
C GLU A 144 9.06 10.23 20.36
N LYS A 145 8.04 10.45 19.52
CA LYS A 145 6.69 10.87 19.95
C LYS A 145 5.84 9.71 20.49
N LYS A 146 6.38 8.50 20.58
CA LYS A 146 5.68 7.27 21.02
C LYS A 146 4.40 6.96 20.24
N ALA A 147 4.34 7.37 18.97
CA ALA A 147 3.23 7.07 18.07
C ALA A 147 3.29 5.63 17.56
N ILE A 148 4.49 5.04 17.50
CA ILE A 148 4.69 3.61 17.23
C ILE A 148 4.96 2.93 18.56
N LEU A 149 4.08 2.02 18.96
CA LEU A 149 4.27 1.13 20.11
C LEU A 149 4.61 -0.27 19.60
N LEU A 150 5.89 -0.60 19.60
CA LEU A 150 6.39 -1.88 19.13
C LEU A 150 7.00 -2.69 20.27
N SER A 151 6.67 -3.98 20.33
CA SER A 151 7.32 -4.94 21.22
C SER A 151 7.58 -6.23 20.46
N ILE A 152 8.81 -6.74 20.51
CA ILE A 152 9.22 -8.00 19.89
C ILE A 152 9.66 -8.96 21.00
N PRO A 153 8.88 -10.01 21.32
CA PRO A 153 9.20 -10.94 22.39
C PRO A 153 10.54 -11.66 22.17
N LYS A 154 11.22 -12.03 23.26
CA LYS A 154 12.52 -12.74 23.21
C LYS A 154 12.46 -14.02 22.37
N LYS A 155 11.32 -14.73 22.36
CA LYS A 155 11.11 -15.92 21.52
C LYS A 155 11.22 -15.56 20.03
N ALA A 156 10.45 -14.56 19.57
CA ALA A 156 10.49 -14.11 18.18
C ALA A 156 11.88 -13.62 17.76
N ARG A 157 12.60 -12.90 18.63
CA ARG A 157 13.98 -12.47 18.36
C ARG A 157 14.94 -13.64 18.11
N ARG A 158 14.80 -14.73 18.88
CA ARG A 158 15.60 -15.95 18.67
C ARG A 158 15.27 -16.59 17.32
N GLU A 159 13.99 -16.68 16.97
CA GLU A 159 13.57 -17.22 15.67
C GLU A 159 14.08 -16.37 14.50
N VAL A 160 14.13 -15.03 14.65
CA VAL A 160 14.76 -14.13 13.66
C VAL A 160 16.25 -14.42 13.52
N VAL A 161 16.97 -14.63 14.63
CA VAL A 161 18.39 -15.03 14.56
C VAL A 161 18.57 -16.40 13.90
N GLU A 162 17.71 -17.37 14.20
CA GLU A 162 17.72 -18.67 13.54
C GLU A 162 17.46 -18.54 12.03
N LEU A 163 16.58 -17.62 11.61
CA LEU A 163 16.36 -17.29 10.21
C LEU A 163 17.60 -16.65 9.60
N PHE A 164 18.25 -15.68 10.27
CA PHE A 164 19.50 -15.07 9.79
C PHE A 164 20.56 -16.15 9.56
N ASN A 165 20.71 -17.10 10.47
CA ASN A 165 21.67 -18.20 10.33
C ASN A 165 21.41 -19.10 9.12
N ARG A 166 20.16 -19.25 8.66
CA ARG A 166 19.84 -20.03 7.46
C ARG A 166 20.21 -19.30 6.17
N TYR A 167 20.20 -17.98 6.20
CA TYR A 167 20.40 -17.09 5.05
C TYR A 167 21.72 -16.28 5.16
N ASP A 168 22.64 -16.73 6.02
CA ASP A 168 23.94 -16.08 6.19
C ASP A 168 24.88 -16.56 5.09
N GLU A 169 24.85 -15.85 3.97
CA GLU A 169 25.67 -16.14 2.80
C GLU A 169 26.90 -15.23 2.72
N SER A 170 27.96 -15.76 2.11
CA SER A 170 29.19 -15.03 1.84
C SER A 170 28.99 -14.12 0.64
N ILE A 171 29.15 -12.82 0.84
CA ILE A 171 28.99 -11.80 -0.20
C ILE A 171 30.32 -11.07 -0.46
N ASN A 172 30.47 -10.54 -1.68
CA ASN A 172 31.64 -9.74 -2.05
C ASN A 172 31.34 -8.26 -1.81
N ARG A 173 32.27 -7.56 -1.17
CA ARG A 173 32.27 -6.10 -1.02
C ARG A 173 33.53 -5.49 -1.57
N THR A 174 33.41 -4.23 -1.94
CA THR A 174 34.52 -3.39 -2.40
C THR A 174 34.70 -2.27 -1.40
N ASN A 175 35.89 -2.13 -0.82
CA ASN A 175 36.18 -1.01 0.07
C ASN A 175 36.49 0.29 -0.72
N GLU A 176 36.74 1.39 -0.01
CA GLU A 176 37.05 2.70 -0.60
C GLU A 176 38.29 2.70 -1.51
N THR A 177 39.23 1.77 -1.31
CA THR A 177 40.43 1.63 -2.14
C THR A 177 40.20 0.80 -3.40
N GLY A 178 38.97 0.33 -3.65
CA GLY A 178 38.65 -0.57 -4.75
C GLY A 178 39.05 -2.03 -4.50
N TRP A 179 39.44 -2.39 -3.27
CA TRP A 179 39.82 -3.75 -2.93
C TRP A 179 38.58 -4.60 -2.61
N ASN A 180 38.49 -5.75 -3.27
CA ASN A 180 37.39 -6.69 -3.11
C ASN A 180 37.69 -7.68 -1.99
N TYR A 181 36.72 -7.88 -1.10
CA TYR A 181 36.80 -8.83 0.00
C TYR A 181 35.49 -9.58 0.20
N SER A 182 35.59 -10.73 0.85
CA SER A 182 34.47 -11.58 1.18
C SER A 182 34.07 -11.34 2.63
N ILE A 183 32.78 -11.17 2.88
CA ILE A 183 32.20 -10.94 4.21
C ILE A 183 30.88 -11.71 4.31
N ASN A 184 30.53 -12.22 5.49
CA ASN A 184 29.23 -12.88 5.65
C ASN A 184 28.12 -11.84 5.79
N THR A 185 26.91 -12.19 5.35
CA THR A 185 25.77 -11.27 5.38
C THR A 185 25.52 -10.68 6.77
N LYS A 186 25.63 -11.49 7.83
CA LYS A 186 25.51 -11.03 9.22
C LYS A 186 26.49 -9.91 9.60
N GLU A 187 27.74 -9.99 9.14
CA GLU A 187 28.77 -8.99 9.39
C GLU A 187 28.57 -7.75 8.52
N ALA A 188 28.18 -7.94 7.26
CA ALA A 188 27.86 -6.86 6.34
C ALA A 188 26.72 -5.97 6.85
N VAL A 189 25.70 -6.55 7.51
CA VAL A 189 24.62 -5.77 8.14
C VAL A 189 25.13 -4.87 9.26
N ILE A 190 26.14 -5.30 10.03
CA ILE A 190 26.74 -4.45 11.06
C ILE A 190 27.48 -3.26 10.42
N GLU A 191 28.19 -3.48 9.32
CA GLU A 191 28.81 -2.40 8.55
C GLU A 191 27.76 -1.43 8.00
N ASP A 192 26.66 -1.94 7.44
CA ASP A 192 25.58 -1.10 6.90
C ASP A 192 24.89 -0.29 7.99
N LEU A 193 24.67 -0.87 9.18
CA LEU A 193 24.13 -0.14 10.33
C LEU A 193 25.02 1.06 10.70
N ARG A 194 26.35 0.92 10.62
CA ARG A 194 27.32 1.98 10.93
C ARG A 194 27.25 3.16 9.98
N GLU A 195 26.75 2.99 8.75
CA GLU A 195 26.48 4.12 7.86
C GLU A 195 25.36 5.04 8.38
N HIS A 196 24.52 4.53 9.30
CA HIS A 196 23.38 5.26 9.84
C HIS A 196 23.57 5.66 11.31
N TYR A 197 24.07 4.75 12.15
CA TYR A 197 24.32 4.99 13.57
C TYR A 197 25.25 3.92 14.18
N LEU A 198 25.83 4.20 15.35
CA LEU A 198 26.69 3.24 16.05
C LEU A 198 25.85 2.02 16.55
N PRO A 199 26.15 0.78 16.13
CA PRO A 199 25.40 -0.39 16.58
C PRO A 199 25.67 -0.68 18.05
N MET A 200 24.62 -0.63 18.87
CA MET A 200 24.70 -0.81 20.32
C MET A 200 23.78 -1.94 20.77
N SER A 201 24.06 -2.58 21.90
CA SER A 201 23.15 -3.57 22.51
C SER A 201 23.30 -3.57 24.04
N PHE A 202 22.28 -4.11 24.73
CA PHE A 202 22.32 -4.32 26.17
C PHE A 202 23.04 -5.63 26.50
N ASP A 203 24.00 -5.58 27.41
CA ASP A 203 24.61 -6.78 27.97
C ASP A 203 23.75 -7.40 29.08
N ALA A 204 24.23 -8.51 29.67
CA ALA A 204 23.55 -9.20 30.76
C ALA A 204 23.36 -8.36 32.04
N THR A 205 24.15 -7.28 32.20
CA THR A 205 24.07 -6.33 33.32
C THR A 205 23.14 -5.15 33.03
N GLY A 206 22.61 -5.05 31.81
CA GLY A 206 21.79 -3.93 31.35
C GLY A 206 22.60 -2.72 30.89
N LYS A 207 23.93 -2.84 30.76
CA LYS A 207 24.77 -1.77 30.20
C LYS A 207 24.59 -1.75 28.68
N TYR A 208 24.39 -0.55 28.13
CA TYR A 208 24.28 -0.34 26.70
C TYR A 208 25.65 0.02 26.12
N SER A 209 26.21 -0.85 25.29
CA SER A 209 27.54 -0.68 24.68
C SER A 209 27.56 -1.10 23.22
N GLU A 210 28.60 -0.67 22.51
CA GLU A 210 28.82 -1.04 21.11
C GLU A 210 28.86 -2.56 20.96
N THR A 211 28.27 -3.06 19.87
CA THR A 211 28.34 -4.47 19.49
C THR A 211 28.71 -4.61 18.02
N ASN A 212 29.50 -5.63 17.73
CA ASN A 212 29.79 -6.09 16.37
C ASN A 212 29.08 -7.41 16.05
N ASN A 213 28.22 -7.89 16.95
CA ASN A 213 27.55 -9.17 16.82
C ASN A 213 26.07 -8.94 16.55
N ILE A 214 25.64 -9.23 15.32
CA ILE A 214 24.25 -9.06 14.90
C ILE A 214 23.28 -9.89 15.75
N GLU A 215 23.70 -11.04 16.30
CA GLU A 215 22.82 -11.83 17.16
C GLU A 215 22.57 -11.14 18.50
N GLU A 216 23.59 -10.54 19.10
CA GLU A 216 23.45 -9.74 20.32
C GLU A 216 22.59 -8.51 20.05
N PHE A 217 22.83 -7.85 18.92
CA PHE A 217 22.04 -6.70 18.47
C PHE A 217 20.55 -7.05 18.33
N VAL A 218 20.21 -8.17 17.67
CA VAL A 218 18.81 -8.61 17.51
C VAL A 218 18.20 -9.06 18.86
N LYS A 219 18.95 -9.83 19.66
CA LYS A 219 18.45 -10.41 20.92
C LYS A 219 18.26 -9.35 22.02
N ASN A 220 19.14 -8.35 22.09
CA ASN A 220 19.29 -7.46 23.24
C ASN A 220 19.27 -5.96 22.88
N ASN A 221 18.42 -5.53 21.95
CA ASN A 221 18.28 -4.11 21.62
C ASN A 221 16.81 -3.65 21.57
N LEU A 222 16.58 -2.37 21.33
CA LEU A 222 15.25 -1.81 21.15
C LEU A 222 14.53 -2.48 19.96
N PRO A 223 13.20 -2.70 20.03
CA PRO A 223 12.44 -3.36 18.96
C PRO A 223 12.63 -2.74 17.57
N TYR A 224 12.77 -1.41 17.48
CA TYR A 224 12.98 -0.70 16.22
C TYR A 224 14.33 -1.04 15.56
N CYS A 225 15.39 -1.23 16.37
CA CYS A 225 16.70 -1.66 15.87
C CYS A 225 16.64 -3.10 15.32
N VAL A 226 15.78 -3.95 15.88
CA VAL A 226 15.56 -5.30 15.32
C VAL A 226 14.99 -5.23 13.90
N PHE A 227 14.05 -4.30 13.66
CA PHE A 227 13.53 -4.05 12.31
C PHE A 227 14.61 -3.53 11.37
N ASP A 228 15.52 -2.66 11.83
CA ASP A 228 16.65 -2.21 11.01
C ASP A 228 17.54 -3.36 10.57
N ALA A 229 17.91 -4.24 11.52
CA ALA A 229 18.69 -5.43 11.23
C ALA A 229 17.98 -6.33 10.19
N ILE A 230 16.67 -6.52 10.33
CA ILE A 230 15.86 -7.31 9.41
C ILE A 230 15.83 -6.70 8.00
N GLU A 231 15.58 -5.39 7.91
CA GLU A 231 15.49 -4.67 6.64
C GLU A 231 16.84 -4.68 5.89
N LEU A 232 17.94 -4.44 6.60
CA LEU A 232 19.29 -4.47 6.05
C LEU A 232 19.73 -5.88 5.68
N PHE A 233 19.40 -6.90 6.50
CA PHE A 233 19.67 -8.29 6.17
C PHE A 233 18.94 -8.71 4.88
N ASN A 234 17.72 -8.19 4.66
CA ASN A 234 17.00 -8.42 3.42
C ASN A 234 17.67 -7.78 2.20
N GLN A 235 18.39 -6.66 2.34
CA GLN A 235 19.07 -6.03 1.19
C GLN A 235 20.07 -6.98 0.52
N HIS A 236 20.67 -7.88 1.30
CA HIS A 236 21.59 -8.92 0.80
C HIS A 236 20.88 -10.21 0.38
N ASN A 237 19.59 -10.36 0.69
CA ASN A 237 18.80 -11.58 0.51
C ASN A 237 17.56 -11.40 -0.39
N GLN A 238 17.47 -10.32 -1.16
CA GLN A 238 16.28 -10.01 -1.98
C GLN A 238 15.94 -11.09 -3.02
N LYS A 239 16.92 -11.91 -3.43
CA LYS A 239 16.77 -12.92 -4.47
C LYS A 239 16.35 -14.30 -3.96
N ASN A 240 16.24 -14.49 -2.66
CA ASN A 240 15.86 -15.77 -2.05
C ASN A 240 14.55 -15.64 -1.25
N ASN A 241 14.19 -16.70 -0.51
CA ASN A 241 12.91 -16.78 0.20
C ASN A 241 12.93 -16.12 1.59
N PHE A 242 13.97 -15.37 1.95
CA PHE A 242 14.10 -14.75 3.27
C PHE A 242 12.87 -13.93 3.67
N ALA A 243 12.39 -13.05 2.79
CA ALA A 243 11.25 -12.19 3.08
C ALA A 243 9.94 -12.97 3.29
N ASP A 244 9.72 -14.04 2.52
CA ASP A 244 8.54 -14.90 2.66
C ASP A 244 8.58 -15.66 4.00
N GLU A 245 9.71 -16.28 4.34
CA GLU A 245 9.88 -16.99 5.62
C GLU A 245 9.80 -16.06 6.83
N LEU A 246 10.38 -14.86 6.72
CA LEU A 246 10.26 -13.84 7.76
C LEU A 246 8.81 -13.43 7.97
N ASN A 247 8.06 -13.18 6.89
CA ASN A 247 6.66 -12.78 6.98
C ASN A 247 5.81 -13.87 7.65
N ILE A 248 6.03 -15.15 7.32
CA ILE A 248 5.38 -16.29 8.01
C ILE A 248 5.76 -16.32 9.50
N LEU A 249 7.03 -16.07 9.84
CA LEU A 249 7.49 -16.01 11.22
C LEU A 249 6.81 -14.89 12.00
N LEU A 250 6.73 -13.68 11.41
CA LEU A 250 6.07 -12.53 12.02
C LEU A 250 4.58 -12.79 12.24
N GLU A 251 3.87 -13.29 11.23
CA GLU A 251 2.46 -13.63 11.32
C GLU A 251 2.20 -14.70 12.41
N ARG A 252 2.99 -15.77 12.45
CA ARG A 252 2.89 -16.83 13.46
C ARG A 252 3.08 -16.30 14.89
N ASN A 253 3.88 -15.26 15.06
CA ASN A 253 4.12 -14.62 16.36
C ASN A 253 3.13 -13.47 16.64
N GLY A 254 2.10 -13.29 15.80
CA GLY A 254 1.03 -12.31 16.00
C GLY A 254 1.43 -10.87 15.71
N PHE A 255 2.49 -10.65 14.92
CA PHE A 255 2.91 -9.30 14.54
C PHE A 255 2.06 -8.77 13.40
N SER A 256 1.55 -7.55 13.57
CA SER A 256 0.88 -6.79 12.52
C SER A 256 1.85 -6.12 11.55
N TYR A 257 3.08 -6.62 11.39
CA TYR A 257 4.11 -6.04 10.52
C TYR A 257 4.58 -7.07 9.50
N ARG A 258 4.89 -6.60 8.29
CA ARG A 258 5.41 -7.41 7.19
C ARG A 258 6.56 -6.70 6.51
N LEU A 259 7.51 -7.47 6.00
CA LEU A 259 8.56 -7.02 5.11
C LEU A 259 8.04 -7.01 3.67
N LEU A 260 7.80 -5.82 3.12
CA LEU A 260 7.24 -5.58 1.80
C LEU A 260 8.18 -4.67 1.00
N GLY A 261 8.60 -5.12 -0.19
CA GLY A 261 9.57 -4.40 -1.02
C GLY A 261 10.80 -3.94 -0.23
N GLY A 262 11.33 -4.83 0.62
CA GLY A 262 12.51 -4.60 1.44
C GLY A 262 12.35 -3.69 2.66
N LYS A 263 11.14 -3.22 2.99
CA LYS A 263 10.88 -2.42 4.19
C LYS A 263 9.79 -3.03 5.07
N ILE A 264 9.94 -2.88 6.38
CA ILE A 264 8.94 -3.27 7.35
C ILE A 264 7.82 -2.23 7.35
N GLU A 265 6.61 -2.71 7.10
CA GLU A 265 5.38 -1.94 7.08
C GLU A 265 4.32 -2.60 7.97
N LEU A 266 3.42 -1.78 8.51
CA LEU A 266 2.27 -2.29 9.21
C LEU A 266 1.41 -3.06 8.20
N SER A 267 1.22 -4.35 8.43
CA SER A 267 0.21 -5.15 7.77
C SER A 267 -1.14 -4.56 8.14
N GLN A 268 -1.71 -3.77 7.24
CA GLN A 268 -3.16 -3.65 7.24
C GLN A 268 -3.74 -5.05 7.02
N PRO A 269 -4.96 -5.35 7.49
CA PRO A 269 -5.70 -6.45 6.90
C PRO A 269 -5.68 -6.17 5.41
N ALA A 270 -4.95 -7.00 4.65
CA ALA A 270 -5.08 -7.02 3.21
C ALA A 270 -6.57 -7.18 3.01
N VAL A 271 -7.20 -6.12 2.51
CA VAL A 271 -8.63 -6.15 2.39
C VAL A 271 -8.87 -7.24 1.36
N GLN A 272 -9.32 -8.41 1.83
CA GLN A 272 -9.82 -9.52 1.00
C GLN A 272 -10.93 -9.03 0.06
N THR A 273 -11.38 -7.78 0.20
CA THR A 273 -12.31 -7.08 -0.67
C THR A 273 -11.77 -6.75 -2.05
N LYS A 274 -10.44 -6.77 -2.33
CA LYS A 274 -9.94 -6.45 -3.68
C LYS A 274 -10.48 -7.38 -4.78
N GLU A 275 -10.77 -8.65 -4.44
CA GLU A 275 -11.39 -9.62 -5.36
C GLU A 275 -12.93 -9.65 -5.26
N ILE A 276 -13.53 -9.17 -4.18
CA ILE A 276 -14.98 -9.26 -3.93
C ILE A 276 -15.74 -8.03 -4.49
N ILE A 277 -15.10 -6.86 -4.55
CA ILE A 277 -15.78 -5.63 -5.00
C ILE A 277 -15.89 -5.61 -6.53
N ARG A 278 -17.08 -5.95 -7.05
CA ARG A 278 -17.41 -5.86 -8.48
C ARG A 278 -17.65 -4.44 -8.98
N GLU A 279 -18.04 -3.53 -8.09
CA GLU A 279 -18.32 -2.14 -8.45
C GLU A 279 -17.04 -1.30 -8.43
N TYR A 280 -16.57 -0.91 -9.62
CA TYR A 280 -15.28 -0.25 -9.80
C TYR A 280 -15.08 0.99 -8.92
N GLY A 281 -16.08 1.89 -8.84
CA GLY A 281 -15.92 3.13 -8.08
C GLY A 281 -15.84 2.92 -6.56
N LEU A 282 -16.54 1.91 -6.03
CA LEU A 282 -16.43 1.51 -4.62
C LEU A 282 -15.04 0.92 -4.33
N LYS A 283 -14.49 0.12 -5.26
CA LYS A 283 -13.15 -0.45 -5.14
C LYS A 283 -12.08 0.64 -5.11
N GLU A 284 -12.21 1.63 -5.98
CA GLU A 284 -11.28 2.76 -6.06
C GLU A 284 -11.32 3.60 -4.77
N LEU A 285 -12.51 3.98 -4.30
CA LEU A 285 -12.66 4.79 -3.08
C LEU A 285 -12.07 4.09 -1.84
N ILE A 286 -12.28 2.78 -1.70
CA ILE A 286 -11.71 2.00 -0.59
C ILE A 286 -10.19 1.88 -0.72
N SER A 287 -9.69 1.71 -1.94
CA SER A 287 -8.24 1.62 -2.19
C SER A 287 -7.55 2.95 -1.84
N GLN A 288 -8.09 4.08 -2.31
CA GLN A 288 -7.59 5.40 -1.94
C GLN A 288 -7.68 5.64 -0.43
N ALA A 289 -8.83 5.35 0.18
CA ALA A 289 -9.05 5.52 1.62
C ALA A 289 -8.02 4.74 2.46
N THR A 290 -7.83 3.45 2.14
CA THR A 290 -6.89 2.59 2.86
C THR A 290 -5.44 3.03 2.66
N LEU A 291 -5.09 3.52 1.47
CA LEU A 291 -3.77 4.05 1.17
C LEU A 291 -3.48 5.33 1.95
N TYR A 292 -4.37 6.32 1.91
CA TYR A 292 -4.20 7.57 2.65
C TYR A 292 -4.15 7.33 4.16
N ASN A 293 -4.89 6.33 4.65
CA ASN A 293 -4.85 5.93 6.05
C ASN A 293 -3.48 5.36 6.49
N ARG A 294 -2.59 4.97 5.57
CA ARG A 294 -1.22 4.52 5.92
C ARG A 294 -0.30 5.68 6.29
N SER A 295 -0.62 6.89 5.86
CA SER A 295 0.18 8.07 6.13
C SER A 295 0.03 8.54 7.58
N SER A 296 1.10 9.05 8.17
CA SER A 296 1.06 9.74 9.48
C SER A 296 0.70 11.22 9.36
N SER A 297 0.54 11.74 8.14
CA SER A 297 0.10 13.11 7.86
C SER A 297 -1.37 13.29 8.23
N VAL A 298 -1.69 14.35 8.98
CA VAL A 298 -3.07 14.69 9.35
C VAL A 298 -3.93 14.96 8.12
N THR A 299 -3.37 15.61 7.10
CA THR A 299 -4.05 15.88 5.83
C THR A 299 -4.41 14.59 5.10
N ASP A 300 -3.46 13.65 5.02
CA ASP A 300 -3.72 12.35 4.39
C ASP A 300 -4.77 11.55 5.20
N LYS A 301 -4.72 11.60 6.54
CA LYS A 301 -5.75 11.00 7.39
C LYS A 301 -7.15 11.59 7.18
N GLN A 302 -7.25 12.89 6.96
CA GLN A 302 -8.51 13.55 6.62
C GLN A 302 -9.06 13.03 5.28
N ILE A 303 -8.20 12.99 4.24
CA ILE A 303 -8.57 12.45 2.92
C ILE A 303 -8.99 10.99 3.04
N ALA A 304 -8.31 10.20 3.87
CA ALA A 304 -8.66 8.80 4.10
C ALA A 304 -10.09 8.63 4.62
N VAL A 305 -10.49 9.45 5.60
CA VAL A 305 -11.83 9.43 6.20
C VAL A 305 -12.88 9.90 5.20
N GLU A 306 -12.59 10.95 4.44
CA GLU A 306 -13.48 11.46 3.38
C GLU A 306 -13.75 10.39 2.32
N LYS A 307 -12.70 9.80 1.74
CA LYS A 307 -12.81 8.74 0.73
C LYS A 307 -13.54 7.51 1.24
N LEU A 308 -13.33 7.14 2.51
CA LEU A 308 -14.04 6.04 3.13
C LEU A 308 -15.54 6.34 3.32
N TRP A 309 -15.88 7.57 3.69
CA TRP A 309 -17.29 7.97 3.80
C TRP A 309 -17.98 8.04 2.43
N ASP A 310 -17.28 8.48 1.39
CA ASP A 310 -17.79 8.41 0.03
C ASP A 310 -17.99 6.96 -0.43
N ALA A 311 -17.06 6.05 -0.07
CA ALA A 311 -17.24 4.62 -0.29
C ALA A 311 -18.50 4.09 0.44
N PHE A 312 -18.70 4.47 1.69
CA PHE A 312 -19.90 4.10 2.46
C PHE A 312 -21.20 4.63 1.82
N GLU A 313 -21.18 5.85 1.28
CA GLU A 313 -22.34 6.42 0.60
C GLU A 313 -22.63 5.75 -0.73
N ARG A 314 -21.58 5.39 -1.47
CA ARG A 314 -21.67 4.62 -2.71
C ARG A 314 -22.14 3.19 -2.48
N LEU A 315 -21.68 2.55 -1.39
CA LEU A 315 -22.15 1.25 -0.92
C LEU A 315 -23.68 1.25 -0.72
N LYS A 316 -24.26 2.30 -0.14
CA LYS A 316 -25.72 2.41 0.04
C LYS A 316 -26.50 2.46 -1.29
N THR A 317 -25.81 2.66 -2.42
CA THR A 317 -26.39 2.65 -3.77
C THR A 317 -25.89 1.47 -4.63
N TYR A 318 -25.33 0.43 -4.00
CA TYR A 318 -24.74 -0.72 -4.70
C TYR A 318 -25.71 -1.42 -5.67
N TYR A 319 -27.00 -1.52 -5.34
CA TYR A 319 -28.01 -2.10 -6.25
C TYR A 319 -28.66 -1.00 -7.11
N PRO A 320 -28.33 -0.89 -8.41
CA PRO A 320 -28.75 0.23 -9.25
C PRO A 320 -30.27 0.29 -9.49
N ASN A 321 -30.96 -0.85 -9.39
CA ASN A 321 -32.41 -0.95 -9.56
C ASN A 321 -33.20 -0.59 -8.29
N LEU A 322 -32.53 -0.26 -7.19
CA LEU A 322 -33.14 0.08 -5.91
C LEU A 322 -32.81 1.53 -5.55
N ASN A 323 -33.76 2.22 -4.91
CA ASN A 323 -33.44 3.50 -4.29
C ASN A 323 -32.49 3.30 -3.09
N LYS A 324 -31.79 4.37 -2.69
CA LYS A 324 -30.77 4.34 -1.61
C LYS A 324 -31.25 3.63 -0.34
N GLN A 325 -32.49 3.90 0.09
CA GLN A 325 -33.05 3.29 1.30
C GLN A 325 -33.28 1.78 1.12
N LYS A 326 -33.87 1.36 0.01
CA LYS A 326 -34.13 -0.07 -0.29
C LYS A 326 -32.83 -0.83 -0.50
N SER A 327 -31.84 -0.21 -1.14
CA SER A 327 -30.50 -0.79 -1.33
C SER A 327 -29.82 -1.00 0.02
N ALA A 328 -29.76 0.02 0.89
CA ALA A 328 -29.20 -0.13 2.23
C ALA A 328 -29.91 -1.22 3.05
N ASN A 329 -31.25 -1.26 3.02
CA ASN A 329 -32.02 -2.29 3.72
C ASN A 329 -31.70 -3.70 3.20
N LYS A 330 -31.52 -3.85 1.87
CA LYS A 330 -31.14 -5.14 1.27
C LYS A 330 -29.76 -5.60 1.77
N ILE A 331 -28.77 -4.70 1.77
CA ILE A 331 -27.43 -4.98 2.30
C ILE A 331 -27.51 -5.44 3.76
N VAL A 332 -28.28 -4.74 4.60
CA VAL A 332 -28.48 -5.12 6.01
C VAL A 332 -29.15 -6.49 6.14
N CYS A 333 -30.15 -6.81 5.32
CA CYS A 333 -30.78 -8.14 5.33
C CYS A 333 -29.78 -9.25 5.00
N GLU A 334 -28.90 -9.03 4.03
CA GLU A 334 -27.86 -9.99 3.65
C GLU A 334 -26.81 -10.14 4.77
N MET A 335 -26.29 -9.03 5.32
CA MET A 335 -25.31 -9.04 6.43
C MET A 335 -25.83 -9.69 7.72
N SER A 336 -27.13 -9.52 7.99
CA SER A 336 -27.78 -10.04 9.20
C SER A 336 -28.18 -11.51 9.09
N ASN A 337 -28.05 -12.12 7.90
CA ASN A 337 -28.61 -13.44 7.61
C ASN A 337 -30.10 -13.54 8.05
N GLU A 338 -30.85 -12.49 7.73
CA GLU A 338 -32.26 -12.29 8.08
C GLU A 338 -32.59 -12.23 9.59
N ASN A 339 -31.61 -12.22 10.50
CA ASN A 339 -31.84 -12.14 11.94
C ASN A 339 -32.24 -10.72 12.40
N GLU A 340 -33.40 -10.57 13.06
CA GLU A 340 -33.95 -9.27 13.47
C GLU A 340 -33.08 -8.47 14.45
N THR A 341 -32.40 -9.15 15.38
CA THR A 341 -31.49 -8.49 16.34
C THR A 341 -30.32 -7.85 15.59
N TYR A 342 -29.73 -8.57 14.63
CA TYR A 342 -28.63 -8.04 13.82
C TYR A 342 -29.09 -7.01 12.79
N LYS A 343 -30.31 -7.15 12.22
CA LYS A 343 -30.90 -6.10 11.37
C LYS A 343 -31.00 -4.78 12.12
N THR A 344 -31.50 -4.82 13.36
CA THR A 344 -31.63 -3.63 14.21
C THR A 344 -30.26 -3.00 14.46
N LEU A 345 -29.29 -3.81 14.90
CA LEU A 345 -27.90 -3.37 15.14
C LEU A 345 -27.30 -2.67 13.91
N PHE A 346 -27.36 -3.29 12.74
CA PHE A 346 -26.74 -2.73 11.53
C PHE A 346 -27.51 -1.51 11.01
N ASN A 347 -28.85 -1.50 11.06
CA ASN A 347 -29.62 -0.31 10.68
C ASN A 347 -29.27 0.90 11.55
N GLU A 348 -29.13 0.70 12.87
CA GLU A 348 -28.70 1.76 13.79
C GLU A 348 -27.30 2.27 13.45
N GLU A 349 -26.36 1.37 13.12
CA GLU A 349 -25.00 1.78 12.75
C GLU A 349 -24.95 2.51 11.39
N PHE A 350 -25.67 2.04 10.37
CA PHE A 350 -25.82 2.73 9.08
C PHE A 350 -26.40 4.14 9.27
N ALA A 351 -27.44 4.28 10.10
CA ALA A 351 -28.04 5.58 10.41
C ALA A 351 -27.06 6.49 11.18
N LYS A 352 -26.32 5.93 12.15
CA LYS A 352 -25.35 6.68 12.95
C LYS A 352 -24.19 7.20 12.11
N LEU A 353 -23.60 6.36 11.23
CA LEU A 353 -22.51 6.77 10.35
C LEU A 353 -22.96 7.79 9.29
N THR A 354 -24.19 7.66 8.79
CA THR A 354 -24.79 8.67 7.89
C THR A 354 -24.90 10.02 8.58
N ARG A 355 -25.38 10.02 9.84
CA ARG A 355 -25.47 11.25 10.64
C ARG A 355 -24.09 11.87 10.89
N ILE A 356 -23.11 11.05 11.29
CA ILE A 356 -21.73 11.52 11.52
C ILE A 356 -21.17 12.19 10.25
N GLY A 357 -21.32 11.57 9.08
CA GLY A 357 -20.80 12.12 7.82
C GLY A 357 -21.42 13.46 7.41
N ASN A 358 -22.64 13.75 7.88
CA ASN A 358 -23.37 14.98 7.57
C ASN A 358 -23.19 16.09 8.62
N GLU A 359 -22.88 15.72 9.87
CA GLU A 359 -22.70 16.66 11.00
C GLU A 359 -21.24 17.10 11.16
N TYR A 360 -20.29 16.19 10.92
CA TYR A 360 -18.86 16.47 11.01
C TYR A 360 -18.31 16.94 9.66
N ARG A 361 -17.18 17.65 9.71
CA ARG A 361 -16.44 18.10 8.53
C ARG A 361 -15.68 16.95 7.84
N ILE A 362 -16.46 15.97 7.38
CA ILE A 362 -15.99 14.76 6.68
C ILE A 362 -16.38 14.83 5.20
N ARG A 363 -17.68 14.96 4.90
CA ARG A 363 -18.19 15.04 3.52
C ARG A 363 -18.54 16.44 3.07
N HIS A 364 -18.83 17.30 4.04
CA HIS A 364 -19.32 18.65 3.83
C HIS A 364 -18.42 19.61 4.61
N HIS A 365 -18.08 20.75 4.00
CA HIS A 365 -17.16 21.74 4.59
C HIS A 365 -17.83 23.09 4.85
N GLU A 366 -19.16 23.10 4.94
CA GLU A 366 -19.91 24.28 5.32
C GLU A 366 -19.59 24.72 6.76
N THR A 367 -19.85 25.99 7.09
CA THR A 367 -19.47 26.60 8.38
C THR A 367 -20.23 26.05 9.58
N ASP A 368 -21.33 25.32 9.37
CA ASP A 368 -22.15 24.68 10.41
C ASP A 368 -21.64 23.29 10.83
N LYS A 369 -20.60 22.76 10.19
CA LYS A 369 -20.07 21.41 10.46
C LYS A 369 -19.13 21.37 11.65
N ILE A 370 -19.16 20.26 12.38
CA ILE A 370 -18.30 20.00 13.53
C ILE A 370 -16.90 19.64 13.05
N ASP A 371 -15.90 20.45 13.41
CA ASP A 371 -14.50 20.17 13.10
C ASP A 371 -13.99 18.94 13.88
N ILE A 372 -13.14 18.14 13.23
CA ILE A 372 -12.41 17.04 13.87
C ILE A 372 -11.11 17.62 14.44
N ILE A 373 -11.12 17.86 15.76
CA ILE A 373 -10.09 18.64 16.45
C ILE A 373 -8.84 17.85 16.88
N ASP A 374 -8.92 16.51 16.90
CA ASP A 374 -7.80 15.64 17.28
C ASP A 374 -7.46 14.71 16.11
N ARG A 375 -6.17 14.66 15.75
CA ARG A 375 -5.67 13.80 14.69
C ARG A 375 -6.03 12.32 14.88
N ASN A 376 -6.08 11.85 16.13
CA ASN A 376 -6.39 10.46 16.47
C ASN A 376 -7.88 10.15 16.22
N TYR A 377 -8.74 11.17 16.12
CA TYR A 377 -10.15 10.96 15.83
C TYR A 377 -10.38 10.60 14.37
N TYR A 378 -9.50 11.03 13.45
CA TYR A 378 -9.55 10.53 12.06
C TYR A 378 -9.35 9.02 12.01
N ASP A 379 -8.38 8.48 12.77
CA ASP A 379 -8.19 7.03 12.88
C ASP A 379 -9.42 6.33 13.47
N TYR A 380 -10.03 6.90 14.52
CA TYR A 380 -11.26 6.37 15.10
C TYR A 380 -12.42 6.33 14.08
N PHE A 381 -12.68 7.45 13.41
CA PHE A 381 -13.75 7.54 12.40
C PHE A 381 -13.49 6.58 11.24
N PHE A 382 -12.25 6.53 10.76
CA PHE A 382 -11.83 5.59 9.74
C PHE A 382 -12.15 4.15 10.15
N GLN A 383 -11.63 3.69 11.30
CA GLN A 383 -11.81 2.30 11.75
C GLN A 383 -13.28 1.96 11.96
N ARG A 384 -14.07 2.88 12.52
CA ARG A 384 -15.50 2.67 12.76
C ARG A 384 -16.28 2.47 11.46
N CYS A 385 -16.09 3.36 10.48
CA CYS A 385 -16.76 3.25 9.19
C CYS A 385 -16.24 2.04 8.40
N PHE A 386 -14.93 1.80 8.45
CA PHE A 386 -14.26 0.72 7.71
C PHE A 386 -14.76 -0.64 8.17
N ALA A 387 -14.95 -0.85 9.48
CA ALA A 387 -15.46 -2.11 10.02
C ALA A 387 -16.84 -2.48 9.44
N LEU A 388 -17.75 -1.50 9.29
CA LEU A 388 -19.07 -1.75 8.70
C LEU A 388 -18.97 -2.00 7.19
N VAL A 389 -18.17 -1.21 6.48
CA VAL A 389 -17.96 -1.36 5.03
C VAL A 389 -17.32 -2.71 4.71
N ASP A 390 -16.23 -3.07 5.39
CA ASP A 390 -15.53 -4.36 5.22
C ASP A 390 -16.46 -5.55 5.48
N LEU A 391 -17.30 -5.48 6.52
CA LEU A 391 -18.30 -6.52 6.78
C LEU A 391 -19.31 -6.58 5.64
N ALA A 392 -19.90 -5.45 5.23
CA ALA A 392 -20.92 -5.40 4.19
C ALA A 392 -20.44 -6.05 2.88
N LEU A 393 -19.20 -5.74 2.48
CA LEU A 393 -18.61 -6.25 1.25
C LEU A 393 -18.52 -7.78 1.18
N LYS A 394 -18.39 -8.47 2.32
CA LYS A 394 -18.34 -9.94 2.38
C LYS A 394 -19.69 -10.60 2.03
N TYR A 395 -20.78 -9.83 2.05
CA TYR A 395 -22.13 -10.31 1.78
C TYR A 395 -22.70 -9.78 0.46
N LEU A 396 -21.99 -8.87 -0.23
CA LEU A 396 -22.40 -8.40 -1.54
C LEU A 396 -22.09 -9.47 -2.60
N ASN A 397 -23.13 -9.90 -3.31
CA ASN A 397 -23.01 -10.78 -4.47
C ASN A 397 -22.79 -10.05 -5.79
#